data_AF-A0A0M3DBW0-F1
#
_entry.id   AF-A0A0M3DBW0-F1
#
_cell.length_a   1.000
_cell.length_b   1.000
_cell.length_c   1.000
_cell.angle_alpha   90.00
_cell.angle_beta   90.00
_cell.angle_gamma   90.00
#
_symmetry.space_group_name_H-M   'P 1'
#
loop_
_entity.id
_entity.type
_entity.pdbx_description
1 polymer ?
#
loop_
_entity_poly.entity_id
_entity_poly.type
_entity_poly.pdbx_seq_one_letter_code
_entity_poly.pdbx_strand_id
1 'polypeptide(L)'
;MPRPLGTERYFQALPVAFDFVDFGVCPICFAPEPRSREHVPPHSVGGSVITMTCENCNNEFGSKYEPHLRNWYENAIGKVRLSGKTVPGRRSVGEYLLRENASGGFVLFQHGKHDPAVSQILGEQEFEMSYEIVDATRSHIAAVKTAYLAGCVALHAIPRTPRADALRAELLVARDVPRDQKAELGDVARSIKVARSAHEPSPGEIILMAASDELTESAMVISFNRVFAVDWPFDLITGFTRRVD
;
A
#
# COMPACT_ATOMS: atom_id res chain seq x y z
N MET A 1 -14.72 -24.02 -3.77
CA MET A 1 -14.39 -22.69 -3.21
C MET A 1 -15.68 -21.90 -3.07
N PRO A 2 -15.97 -21.26 -1.93
CA PRO A 2 -17.09 -20.33 -1.86
C PRO A 2 -16.87 -19.25 -2.91
N ARG A 3 -17.84 -19.03 -3.80
CA ARG A 3 -17.80 -17.84 -4.66
C ARG A 3 -17.86 -16.62 -3.73
N PRO A 4 -17.01 -15.60 -3.92
CA PRO A 4 -17.17 -14.35 -3.20
C PRO A 4 -18.61 -13.87 -3.40
N LEU A 5 -19.29 -13.53 -2.31
CA LEU A 5 -20.58 -12.83 -2.38
C LEU A 5 -20.28 -11.45 -2.98
N GLY A 6 -20.42 -11.31 -4.30
CA GLY A 6 -20.14 -10.07 -5.01
C GLY A 6 -20.32 -10.23 -6.53
N THR A 7 -20.55 -9.11 -7.21
CA THR A 7 -20.58 -9.08 -8.67
C THR A 7 -19.15 -9.23 -9.19
N GLU A 8 -18.89 -10.30 -9.95
CA GLU A 8 -17.64 -10.43 -10.69
C GLU A 8 -17.54 -9.30 -11.72
N ARG A 9 -16.39 -8.62 -11.77
CA ARG A 9 -16.09 -7.60 -12.78
C ARG A 9 -14.87 -8.02 -13.57
N TYR A 10 -14.98 -7.91 -14.89
CA TYR A 10 -13.88 -8.20 -15.80
C TYR A 10 -13.09 -6.94 -16.10
N PHE A 11 -11.80 -6.99 -15.80
CA PHE A 11 -10.86 -5.91 -16.08
C PHE A 11 -9.93 -6.32 -17.22
N GLN A 12 -9.69 -5.39 -18.14
CA GLN A 12 -8.71 -5.53 -19.21
C GLN A 12 -7.50 -4.64 -18.90
N ALA A 13 -6.30 -5.20 -19.03
CA ALA A 13 -5.07 -4.42 -18.95
C ALA A 13 -5.00 -3.40 -20.09
N LEU A 14 -4.66 -2.16 -19.73
CA LEU A 14 -4.41 -1.08 -20.68
C LEU A 14 -2.91 -1.06 -21.05
N PRO A 15 -2.56 -0.70 -22.29
CA PRO A 15 -1.17 -0.69 -22.76
C PRO A 15 -0.44 0.57 -22.26
N VAL A 16 -0.27 0.69 -20.95
CA VAL A 16 0.46 1.78 -20.28
C VAL A 16 1.79 1.27 -19.77
N ALA A 17 2.87 1.94 -20.16
CA ALA A 17 4.19 1.72 -19.59
C ALA A 17 4.39 2.59 -18.34
N PHE A 18 4.95 2.01 -17.28
CA PHE A 18 5.31 2.71 -16.04
C PHE A 18 6.81 2.92 -15.97
N ASP A 19 7.34 3.63 -16.96
CA ASP A 19 8.74 4.03 -17.03
C ASP A 19 9.04 5.18 -16.05
N PHE A 20 10.32 5.42 -15.81
CA PHE A 20 10.74 6.54 -14.97
C PHE A 20 10.38 7.89 -15.60
N VAL A 21 9.70 8.75 -14.84
CA VAL A 21 9.35 10.12 -15.24
C VAL A 21 9.90 11.12 -14.24
N ASP A 22 10.67 12.10 -14.72
CA ASP A 22 11.05 13.28 -13.93
C ASP A 22 10.16 14.46 -14.30
N PHE A 23 9.33 14.89 -13.35
CA PHE A 23 8.43 16.03 -13.52
C PHE A 23 9.10 17.40 -13.31
N GLY A 24 10.36 17.44 -12.88
CA GLY A 24 11.09 18.66 -12.49
C GLY A 24 10.62 19.31 -11.17
N VAL A 25 9.48 18.86 -10.64
CA VAL A 25 8.91 19.25 -9.36
C VAL A 25 8.37 18.02 -8.62
N CYS A 26 8.33 18.08 -7.29
CA CYS A 26 7.73 16.99 -6.50
C CYS A 26 6.23 16.85 -6.84
N PRO A 27 5.75 15.67 -7.29
CA PRO A 27 4.35 15.48 -7.66
C PRO A 27 3.37 15.66 -6.48
N ILE A 28 3.84 15.50 -5.23
CA ILE A 28 3.00 15.59 -4.03
C ILE A 28 2.90 17.03 -3.50
N CYS A 29 3.99 17.79 -3.48
CA CYS A 29 4.01 19.11 -2.83
C CYS A 29 4.47 20.26 -3.72
N PHE A 30 4.81 19.98 -4.99
CA PHE A 30 5.38 20.94 -5.94
C PHE A 30 6.68 21.62 -5.50
N ALA A 31 7.39 21.08 -4.51
CA ALA A 31 8.75 21.53 -4.24
C ALA A 31 9.60 21.41 -5.52
N PRO A 32 10.32 22.46 -5.91
CA PRO A 32 11.17 22.44 -7.10
C PRO A 32 12.34 21.49 -6.91
N GLU A 33 12.91 21.01 -8.01
CA GLU A 33 14.15 20.20 -8.03
C GLU A 33 14.14 19.01 -7.05
N PRO A 34 13.19 18.07 -7.17
CA PRO A 34 13.16 16.88 -6.31
C PRO A 34 14.43 16.04 -6.51
N ARG A 35 15.09 15.65 -5.40
CA ARG A 35 16.35 14.87 -5.43
C ARG A 35 16.23 13.45 -4.88
N SER A 36 15.02 13.05 -4.44
CA SER A 36 14.79 11.71 -3.91
C SER A 36 14.15 10.81 -4.95
N ARG A 37 14.72 9.62 -5.15
CA ARG A 37 14.14 8.57 -5.99
C ARG A 37 13.00 7.89 -5.26
N GLU A 38 11.83 7.85 -5.89
CA GLU A 38 10.61 7.34 -5.28
C GLU A 38 10.26 5.97 -5.83
N HIS A 39 10.14 4.99 -4.94
CA HIS A 39 9.69 3.65 -5.30
C HIS A 39 8.16 3.59 -5.28
N VAL A 40 7.56 3.09 -6.36
CA VAL A 40 6.12 2.89 -6.45
C VAL A 40 5.86 1.45 -6.93
N PRO A 41 5.18 0.60 -6.12
CA PRO A 41 4.95 0.78 -4.69
C PRO A 41 6.27 0.91 -3.89
N PRO A 42 6.25 1.08 -2.57
CA PRO A 42 7.48 1.11 -1.78
C PRO A 42 8.39 -0.10 -2.05
N HIS A 43 9.71 0.10 -2.00
CA HIS A 43 10.69 -0.97 -2.25
C HIS A 43 10.46 -2.19 -1.35
N SER A 44 10.02 -1.96 -0.10
CA SER A 44 9.74 -3.00 0.88
C SER A 44 8.60 -3.96 0.52
N VAL A 45 7.73 -3.58 -0.43
CA VAL A 45 6.69 -4.46 -0.98
C VAL A 45 6.98 -4.85 -2.43
N GLY A 46 8.22 -4.63 -2.89
CA GLY A 46 8.70 -5.04 -4.20
C GLY A 46 8.47 -4.02 -5.31
N GLY A 47 8.30 -2.73 -5.03
CA GLY A 47 8.19 -1.75 -6.10
C GLY A 47 9.52 -1.20 -6.61
N SER A 48 9.44 -0.39 -7.67
CA SER A 48 10.60 0.11 -8.41
C SER A 48 10.58 1.63 -8.48
N VAL A 49 11.75 2.24 -8.76
CA VAL A 49 11.85 3.69 -8.90
C VAL A 49 11.19 4.12 -10.20
N ILE A 50 10.10 4.90 -10.12
CA ILE A 50 9.39 5.40 -11.32
C ILE A 50 9.26 6.92 -11.37
N THR A 51 9.63 7.65 -10.32
CA THR A 51 9.58 9.12 -10.31
C THR A 51 10.54 9.72 -9.28
N MET A 52 10.70 11.04 -9.34
CA MET A 52 11.36 11.84 -8.30
C MET A 52 10.35 12.49 -7.35
N THR A 53 10.69 12.58 -6.07
CA THR A 53 9.98 13.34 -5.03
C THR A 53 10.97 14.17 -4.21
N CYS A 54 10.47 15.14 -3.43
CA CYS A 54 11.33 15.80 -2.45
C CYS A 54 11.58 14.87 -1.25
N GLU A 55 12.72 15.05 -0.58
CA GLU A 55 13.12 14.22 0.57
C GLU A 55 12.10 14.26 1.70
N ASN A 56 11.48 15.42 1.95
CA ASN A 56 10.47 15.54 3.00
C ASN A 56 9.27 14.63 2.72
N CYS A 57 8.69 14.67 1.53
CA CYS A 57 7.58 13.78 1.18
C CYS A 57 8.02 12.31 1.23
N ASN A 58 9.16 11.98 0.61
CA ASN A 58 9.65 10.60 0.58
C ASN A 58 9.85 10.03 1.99
N ASN A 59 10.57 10.75 2.85
CA ASN A 59 10.91 10.31 4.20
C ASN A 59 9.70 10.29 5.13
N GLU A 60 8.83 11.31 5.09
CA GLU A 60 7.65 11.36 5.94
C GLU A 60 6.67 10.23 5.58
N PHE A 61 6.40 10.01 4.29
CA PHE A 61 5.56 8.87 3.90
C PHE A 61 6.22 7.52 4.20
N GLY A 62 7.50 7.38 3.86
CA GLY A 62 8.28 6.17 4.06
C GLY A 62 8.41 5.74 5.51
N SER A 63 8.47 6.70 6.43
CA SER A 63 8.58 6.39 7.86
C SER A 63 7.23 6.25 8.58
N LYS A 64 6.20 7.01 8.18
CA LYS A 64 4.90 7.03 8.87
C LYS A 64 3.91 5.98 8.37
N TYR A 65 3.93 5.67 7.07
CA TYR A 65 2.82 4.96 6.42
C TYR A 65 3.25 3.66 5.72
N GLU A 66 4.39 3.66 5.03
CA GLU A 66 4.84 2.50 4.25
C GLU A 66 5.08 1.23 5.09
N PRO A 67 5.54 1.28 6.36
CA PRO A 67 5.63 0.08 7.20
C PRO A 67 4.26 -0.57 7.45
N HIS A 68 3.18 0.23 7.51
CA HIS A 68 1.82 -0.28 7.68
C HIS A 68 1.33 -0.96 6.40
N LEU A 69 1.59 -0.35 5.23
CA LEU A 69 1.29 -0.99 3.94
C LEU A 69 2.02 -2.32 3.78
N ARG A 70 3.31 -2.39 4.13
CA ARG A 70 4.07 -3.65 4.12
C ARG A 70 3.44 -4.70 5.02
N ASN A 71 3.10 -4.33 6.27
CA ASN A 71 2.48 -5.28 7.19
C ASN A 71 1.13 -5.77 6.66
N TRP A 72 0.32 -4.89 6.06
CA TRP A 72 -0.93 -5.28 5.41
C TRP A 72 -0.69 -6.18 4.19
N TYR A 73 0.31 -5.86 3.35
CA TYR A 73 0.71 -6.63 2.17
C TYR A 73 1.15 -8.06 2.53
N GLU A 74 2.00 -8.19 3.56
CA GLU A 74 2.57 -9.47 3.98
C GLU A 74 1.64 -10.26 4.93
N ASN A 75 0.46 -9.74 5.24
CA ASN A 75 -0.44 -10.29 6.25
C ASN A 75 0.26 -10.44 7.62
N ALA A 76 1.06 -9.45 8.01
CA ALA A 76 1.77 -9.42 9.27
C ALA A 76 0.87 -8.93 10.41
N ILE A 77 1.00 -9.52 11.59
CA ILE A 77 0.31 -9.06 12.81
C ILE A 77 1.10 -7.99 13.58
N GLY A 78 2.11 -7.41 12.93
CA GLY A 78 2.92 -6.32 13.47
C GLY A 78 4.04 -6.78 14.39
N LYS A 79 4.60 -5.82 15.15
CA LYS A 79 5.67 -6.07 16.12
C LYS A 79 5.07 -6.74 17.34
N VAL A 80 5.50 -7.97 17.59
CA VAL A 80 4.98 -8.78 18.67
C VAL A 80 5.93 -8.75 19.86
N ARG A 81 5.36 -8.73 21.05
CA ARG A 81 6.08 -8.87 22.32
C ARG A 81 5.47 -10.00 23.13
N LEU A 82 6.34 -10.78 23.76
CA LEU A 82 5.94 -11.85 24.67
C LEU A 82 6.34 -11.52 26.10
N SER A 83 5.56 -11.99 27.06
CA SER A 83 5.95 -12.06 28.47
C SER A 83 5.59 -13.42 29.05
N GLY A 84 6.51 -13.98 29.83
CA GLY A 84 6.35 -15.24 30.55
C GLY A 84 6.50 -15.04 32.06
N LYS A 85 6.26 -16.09 32.83
CA LYS A 85 6.44 -16.13 34.28
C LYS A 85 7.92 -16.10 34.66
N THR A 86 8.80 -16.71 33.87
CA THR A 86 10.21 -16.91 34.25
C THR A 86 11.16 -15.86 33.69
N VAL A 87 10.75 -15.11 32.67
CA VAL A 87 11.55 -14.05 32.04
C VAL A 87 10.99 -12.68 32.43
N PRO A 88 11.73 -11.84 33.18
CA PRO A 88 11.23 -10.55 33.62
C PRO A 88 10.95 -9.57 32.48
N GLY A 89 9.70 -9.13 32.33
CA GLY A 89 9.26 -8.10 31.40
C GLY A 89 8.99 -8.60 29.98
N ARG A 90 8.59 -7.68 29.10
CA ARG A 90 8.25 -8.00 27.71
C ARG A 90 9.49 -8.16 26.84
N ARG A 91 9.47 -9.10 25.91
CA ARG A 91 10.55 -9.41 24.97
C ARG A 91 10.05 -9.33 23.53
N SER A 92 10.82 -8.64 22.69
CA SER A 92 10.49 -8.49 21.27
C SER A 92 10.76 -9.79 20.53
N VAL A 93 9.75 -10.30 19.83
CA VAL A 93 9.90 -11.47 18.95
C VAL A 93 10.11 -11.08 17.48
N GLY A 94 10.15 -9.78 17.19
CA GLY A 94 10.17 -9.29 15.82
C GLY A 94 8.75 -9.17 15.27
N GLU A 95 8.54 -9.61 14.04
CA GLU A 95 7.25 -9.59 13.35
C GLU A 95 6.75 -11.02 13.15
N TYR A 96 5.43 -11.20 13.21
CA TYR A 96 4.79 -12.48 12.87
C TYR A 96 3.97 -12.32 11.60
N LEU A 97 4.15 -13.26 10.68
CA LEU A 97 3.36 -13.37 9.46
C LEU A 97 2.23 -14.37 9.68
N LEU A 98 1.00 -13.97 9.42
CA LEU A 98 -0.16 -14.85 9.48
C LEU A 98 -0.32 -15.57 8.14
N ARG A 99 -0.26 -16.89 8.15
CA ARG A 99 -0.45 -17.74 6.96
C ARG A 99 -1.58 -18.73 7.20
N GLU A 100 -2.49 -18.85 6.26
CA GLU A 100 -3.48 -19.92 6.27
C GLU A 100 -2.85 -21.19 5.73
N ASN A 101 -3.15 -22.31 6.37
CA ASN A 101 -2.76 -23.64 5.90
C ASN A 101 -3.89 -24.24 5.05
N ALA A 102 -3.58 -25.34 4.35
CA ALA A 102 -4.55 -26.01 3.48
C ALA A 102 -5.80 -26.54 4.21
N SER A 103 -5.74 -26.69 5.54
CA SER A 103 -6.84 -27.15 6.39
C SER A 103 -7.69 -26.00 6.94
N GLY A 104 -7.41 -24.74 6.56
CA GLY A 104 -8.11 -23.55 7.06
C GLY A 104 -7.69 -23.10 8.47
N GLY A 105 -6.66 -23.72 9.04
CA GLY A 105 -5.99 -23.21 10.24
C GLY A 105 -4.97 -22.13 9.88
N PHE A 106 -4.44 -21.42 10.88
CA PHE A 106 -3.40 -20.43 10.68
C PHE A 106 -2.09 -20.84 11.34
N VAL A 107 -0.99 -20.40 10.74
CA VAL A 107 0.38 -20.52 11.25
C VAL A 107 0.94 -19.11 11.40
N LEU A 108 1.53 -18.85 12.56
CA LEU A 108 2.31 -17.64 12.80
C LEU A 108 3.77 -17.94 12.49
N PHE A 109 4.29 -17.32 11.44
CA PHE A 109 5.68 -17.47 11.04
C PHE A 109 6.51 -16.30 11.57
N GLN A 110 7.47 -16.58 12.45
CA GLN A 110 8.35 -15.56 13.02
C GLN A 110 9.30 -15.03 11.95
N HIS A 111 9.40 -13.72 11.84
CA HIS A 111 10.32 -13.04 10.94
C HIS A 111 11.09 -11.92 11.65
N GLY A 112 12.35 -11.76 11.24
CA GLY A 112 13.23 -10.71 11.74
C GLY A 112 13.97 -11.06 13.03
N LYS A 113 14.59 -10.02 13.63
CA LYS A 113 15.38 -10.16 14.86
C LYS A 113 14.46 -10.33 16.07
N HIS A 114 14.85 -11.22 16.97
CA HIS A 114 14.16 -11.44 18.23
C HIS A 114 15.14 -11.45 19.41
N ASP A 115 14.61 -11.22 20.59
CA ASP A 115 15.36 -11.31 21.83
C ASP A 115 15.67 -12.79 22.15
N PRO A 116 16.92 -13.16 22.50
CA PRO A 116 17.28 -14.55 22.80
C PRO A 116 16.44 -15.21 23.91
N ALA A 117 15.88 -14.43 24.84
CA ALA A 117 15.04 -14.94 25.92
C ALA A 117 13.64 -15.38 25.44
N VAL A 118 13.27 -15.11 24.19
CA VAL A 118 11.98 -15.53 23.60
C VAL A 118 11.82 -17.04 23.63
N SER A 119 12.87 -17.81 23.32
CA SER A 119 12.80 -19.27 23.31
C SER A 119 12.47 -19.84 24.69
N GLN A 120 12.93 -19.17 25.76
CA GLN A 120 12.57 -19.54 27.13
C GLN A 120 11.08 -19.27 27.40
N ILE A 121 10.56 -18.12 26.99
CA ILE A 121 9.13 -17.76 27.15
C ILE A 121 8.23 -18.74 26.37
N LEU A 122 8.59 -19.07 25.13
CA LEU A 122 7.83 -20.01 24.29
C LEU A 122 7.86 -21.44 24.83
N GLY A 123 8.86 -21.79 25.64
CA GLY A 123 8.95 -23.08 26.33
C GLY A 123 8.06 -23.18 27.58
N GLU A 124 7.46 -22.07 28.02
CA GLU A 124 6.51 -22.07 29.13
C GLU A 124 5.13 -22.59 28.67
N GLN A 125 4.36 -23.21 29.58
CA GLN A 125 3.00 -23.69 29.26
C GLN A 125 2.02 -22.53 29.02
N GLU A 126 2.29 -21.35 29.59
CA GLU A 126 1.45 -20.17 29.50
C GLU A 126 2.33 -18.93 29.31
N PHE A 127 2.03 -18.12 28.30
CA PHE A 127 2.65 -16.81 28.09
C PHE A 127 1.62 -15.82 27.55
N GLU A 128 1.89 -14.53 27.71
CA GLU A 128 1.08 -13.46 27.13
C GLU A 128 1.74 -12.94 25.86
N MET A 129 0.96 -12.77 24.81
CA MET A 129 1.38 -12.17 23.54
C MET A 129 0.66 -10.84 23.33
N SER A 130 1.42 -9.77 23.16
CA SER A 130 0.88 -8.45 22.80
C SER A 130 1.43 -7.98 21.46
N TYR A 131 0.56 -7.37 20.66
CA TYR A 131 0.89 -6.88 19.33
C TYR A 131 0.01 -5.68 18.98
N GLU A 132 0.53 -4.82 18.11
CA GLU A 132 -0.23 -3.70 17.56
C GLU A 132 -0.90 -4.17 16.27
N ILE A 133 -2.23 -4.07 16.23
CA ILE A 133 -3.01 -4.37 15.02
C ILE A 133 -2.56 -3.41 13.92
N VAL A 134 -2.43 -3.93 12.69
CA VAL A 134 -2.11 -3.12 11.52
C VAL A 134 -3.08 -1.96 11.40
N ASP A 135 -2.56 -0.74 11.45
CA ASP A 135 -3.34 0.46 11.23
C ASP A 135 -3.80 0.51 9.76
N ALA A 136 -5.06 0.13 9.55
CA ALA A 136 -5.68 0.09 8.24
C ALA A 136 -5.70 1.47 7.58
N THR A 137 -5.89 2.54 8.35
CA THR A 137 -5.90 3.91 7.85
C THR A 137 -4.53 4.29 7.30
N ARG A 138 -3.45 4.02 8.06
CA ARG A 138 -2.09 4.32 7.62
C ARG A 138 -1.67 3.49 6.40
N SER A 139 -2.10 2.22 6.36
CA SER A 139 -1.89 1.34 5.21
C SER A 139 -2.59 1.88 3.96
N HIS A 140 -3.84 2.35 4.12
CA HIS A 140 -4.64 2.95 3.05
C HIS A 140 -4.00 4.22 2.51
N ILE A 141 -3.52 5.13 3.37
CA ILE A 141 -2.82 6.35 2.95
C ILE A 141 -1.60 6.01 2.08
N ALA A 142 -0.79 5.01 2.48
CA ALA A 142 0.36 4.58 1.68
C ALA A 142 -0.03 3.95 0.34
N ALA A 143 -1.10 3.16 0.29
CA ALA A 143 -1.63 2.60 -0.96
C ALA A 143 -2.17 3.69 -1.90
N VAL A 144 -2.87 4.69 -1.36
CA VAL A 144 -3.40 5.84 -2.11
C VAL A 144 -2.27 6.73 -2.64
N LYS A 145 -1.25 7.02 -1.83
CA LYS A 145 -0.03 7.75 -2.26
C LYS A 145 0.67 6.99 -3.39
N THR A 146 0.77 5.67 -3.28
CA THR A 146 1.32 4.79 -4.32
C THR A 146 0.53 4.93 -5.62
N ALA A 147 -0.80 4.82 -5.56
CA ALA A 147 -1.67 4.97 -6.72
C ALA A 147 -1.60 6.37 -7.35
N TYR A 148 -1.55 7.42 -6.53
CA TYR A 148 -1.39 8.80 -6.98
C TYR A 148 -0.13 8.97 -7.84
N LEU A 149 1.01 8.50 -7.35
CA LEU A 149 2.28 8.61 -8.07
C LEU A 149 2.30 7.78 -9.36
N ALA A 150 1.80 6.54 -9.30
CA ALA A 150 1.64 5.71 -10.49
C ALA A 150 0.72 6.36 -11.52
N GLY A 151 -0.37 6.98 -11.08
CA GLY A 151 -1.27 7.73 -11.96
C GLY A 151 -0.59 8.92 -12.63
N CYS A 152 0.22 9.69 -11.90
CA CYS A 152 0.99 10.80 -12.49
C CYS A 152 1.94 10.28 -13.59
N VAL A 153 2.62 9.16 -13.33
CA VAL A 153 3.52 8.50 -14.29
C VAL A 153 2.75 7.99 -15.51
N ALA A 154 1.63 7.30 -15.30
CA ALA A 154 0.76 6.84 -16.39
C ALA A 154 0.31 7.99 -17.30
N LEU A 155 0.00 9.15 -16.73
CA LEU A 155 -0.42 10.35 -17.45
C LEU A 155 0.75 11.18 -18.01
N HIS A 156 2.00 10.85 -17.64
CA HIS A 156 3.18 11.68 -17.90
C HIS A 156 2.98 13.16 -17.49
N ALA A 157 2.14 13.40 -16.47
CA ALA A 157 1.80 14.72 -15.99
C ALA A 157 1.39 14.68 -14.51
N ILE A 158 1.54 15.81 -13.81
CA ILE A 158 0.93 16.01 -12.49
C ILE A 158 -0.45 16.65 -12.71
N PRO A 159 -1.56 15.91 -12.55
CA PRO A 159 -2.88 16.43 -12.91
C PRO A 159 -3.27 17.62 -12.03
N ARG A 160 -3.98 18.58 -12.64
CA ARG A 160 -4.50 19.80 -12.02
C ARG A 160 -6.02 19.86 -12.17
N THR A 161 -6.69 18.80 -11.74
CA THR A 161 -8.14 18.73 -11.69
C THR A 161 -8.63 18.90 -10.25
N PRO A 162 -9.89 19.29 -10.00
CA PRO A 162 -10.40 19.42 -8.64
C PRO A 162 -10.21 18.16 -7.79
N ARG A 163 -10.42 16.97 -8.36
CA ARG A 163 -10.21 15.69 -7.66
C ARG A 163 -8.73 15.44 -7.35
N ALA A 164 -7.84 15.65 -8.33
CA ALA A 164 -6.41 15.45 -8.14
C ALA A 164 -5.81 16.43 -7.11
N ASP A 165 -6.26 17.69 -7.14
CA ASP A 165 -5.83 18.73 -6.23
C ASP A 165 -6.34 18.47 -4.80
N ALA A 166 -7.59 18.04 -4.64
CA ALA A 166 -8.16 17.65 -3.35
C ALA A 166 -7.44 16.43 -2.76
N LEU A 167 -7.21 15.38 -3.56
CA LEU A 167 -6.46 14.21 -3.11
C LEU A 167 -5.04 14.58 -2.68
N ARG A 168 -4.35 15.42 -3.47
CA ARG A 168 -3.01 15.90 -3.11
C ARG A 168 -3.03 16.69 -1.80
N ALA A 169 -4.05 17.54 -1.57
CA ALA A 169 -4.21 18.25 -0.32
C ALA A 169 -4.39 17.30 0.88
N GLU A 170 -5.21 16.25 0.74
CA GLU A 170 -5.37 15.22 1.78
C GLU A 170 -4.07 14.46 2.06
N LEU A 171 -3.28 14.14 1.02
CA LEU A 171 -1.95 13.56 1.19
C LEU A 171 -1.01 14.50 1.94
N LEU A 172 -1.02 15.79 1.64
CA LEU A 172 -0.20 16.78 2.35
C LEU A 172 -0.59 16.89 3.83
N VAL A 173 -1.90 16.91 4.13
CA VAL A 173 -2.40 16.88 5.51
C VAL A 173 -1.87 15.63 6.22
N ALA A 174 -2.02 14.45 5.61
CA ALA A 174 -1.49 13.21 6.17
C ALA A 174 0.03 13.26 6.38
N ARG A 175 0.80 13.79 5.44
CA ARG A 175 2.25 13.96 5.59
C ARG A 175 2.58 14.79 6.84
N ASP A 176 1.85 15.87 7.05
CA ASP A 176 2.14 16.86 8.10
C ASP A 176 1.60 16.49 9.49
N VAL A 177 0.74 15.47 9.59
CA VAL A 177 0.27 14.93 10.88
C VAL A 177 1.47 14.43 11.73
N PRO A 178 1.59 14.85 13.00
CA PRO A 178 2.60 14.33 13.92
C PRO A 178 2.51 12.81 14.12
N ARG A 179 3.65 12.14 14.35
CA ARG A 179 3.72 10.66 14.39
C ARG A 179 2.89 10.03 15.51
N ASP A 180 2.78 10.74 16.63
CA ASP A 180 2.03 10.38 17.82
C ASP A 180 0.52 10.62 17.68
N GLN A 181 0.10 11.31 16.61
CA GLN A 181 -1.30 11.54 16.29
C GLN A 181 -1.81 10.53 15.27
N LYS A 182 -3.13 10.29 15.33
CA LYS A 182 -3.80 9.43 14.37
C LYS A 182 -4.12 10.24 13.12
N ALA A 183 -3.63 9.79 11.98
CA ALA A 183 -4.00 10.37 10.69
C ALA A 183 -5.45 9.99 10.36
N GLU A 184 -6.20 10.94 9.80
CA GLU A 184 -7.55 10.72 9.30
C GLU A 184 -7.56 10.80 7.77
N LEU A 185 -8.42 10.01 7.14
CA LEU A 185 -8.66 10.08 5.71
C LEU A 185 -9.72 11.14 5.42
N GLY A 186 -9.41 12.07 4.51
CA GLY A 186 -10.42 12.90 3.90
C GLY A 186 -11.33 12.07 2.96
N ASP A 187 -12.37 12.71 2.45
CA ASP A 187 -13.41 12.04 1.68
C ASP A 187 -12.88 11.48 0.36
N VAL A 188 -11.93 12.17 -0.29
CA VAL A 188 -11.39 11.73 -1.58
C VAL A 188 -10.54 10.47 -1.41
N ALA A 189 -9.58 10.48 -0.49
CA ALA A 189 -8.74 9.31 -0.21
C ALA A 189 -9.58 8.13 0.33
N ARG A 190 -10.63 8.40 1.13
CA ARG A 190 -11.57 7.38 1.61
C ARG A 190 -12.39 6.76 0.47
N SER A 191 -12.71 7.53 -0.58
CA SER A 191 -13.46 7.03 -1.74
C SER A 191 -12.66 6.04 -2.60
N ILE A 192 -11.33 6.09 -2.53
CA ILE A 192 -10.43 5.23 -3.31
C ILE A 192 -10.34 3.87 -2.62
N LYS A 193 -10.81 2.80 -3.26
CA LYS A 193 -10.76 1.46 -2.67
C LYS A 193 -9.39 0.82 -2.87
N VAL A 194 -9.00 0.01 -1.89
CA VAL A 194 -7.78 -0.78 -1.91
C VAL A 194 -8.17 -2.24 -1.67
N ALA A 195 -7.75 -3.12 -2.56
CA ALA A 195 -8.02 -4.55 -2.49
C ALA A 195 -6.71 -5.34 -2.52
N ARG A 196 -6.67 -6.46 -1.79
CA ARG A 196 -5.54 -7.42 -1.80
C ARG A 196 -5.98 -8.70 -2.50
N SER A 197 -5.09 -9.29 -3.28
CA SER A 197 -5.22 -10.61 -3.88
C SER A 197 -4.34 -11.62 -3.12
N ALA A 198 -4.56 -12.91 -3.38
CA ALA A 198 -3.71 -13.99 -2.91
C ALA A 198 -2.77 -14.52 -4.02
N HIS A 199 -2.55 -13.75 -5.09
CA HIS A 199 -1.69 -14.16 -6.19
C HIS A 199 -0.21 -14.14 -5.80
N GLU A 200 0.58 -14.92 -6.55
CA GLU A 200 2.03 -14.88 -6.45
C GLU A 200 2.54 -13.48 -6.83
N PRO A 201 3.38 -12.84 -5.99
CA PRO A 201 3.91 -11.52 -6.27
C PRO A 201 4.76 -11.48 -7.54
N SER A 202 4.62 -10.41 -8.32
CA SER A 202 5.51 -10.07 -9.44
C SER A 202 6.18 -8.72 -9.18
N PRO A 203 7.31 -8.66 -8.44
CA PRO A 203 7.95 -7.41 -8.05
C PRO A 203 8.25 -6.48 -9.23
N GLY A 204 7.95 -5.19 -9.07
CA GLY A 204 8.14 -4.12 -10.06
C GLY A 204 7.01 -4.02 -11.08
N GLU A 205 6.09 -4.97 -11.13
CA GLU A 205 4.99 -4.95 -12.09
C GLU A 205 3.90 -3.97 -11.66
N ILE A 206 3.56 -3.03 -12.54
CA ILE A 206 2.44 -2.11 -12.38
C ILE A 206 1.55 -2.23 -13.63
N ILE A 207 0.25 -2.43 -13.43
CA ILE A 207 -0.70 -2.59 -14.53
C ILE A 207 -1.89 -1.66 -14.29
N LEU A 208 -2.17 -0.76 -15.26
CA LEU A 208 -3.44 -0.06 -15.31
C LEU A 208 -4.48 -0.96 -15.97
N MET A 209 -5.64 -1.10 -15.36
CA MET A 209 -6.74 -1.91 -15.89
C MET A 209 -8.04 -1.11 -15.92
N ALA A 210 -8.89 -1.39 -16.90
CA ALA A 210 -10.22 -0.80 -17.02
C ALA A 210 -11.30 -1.90 -17.00
N ALA A 211 -12.41 -1.65 -16.31
CA ALA A 211 -13.59 -2.50 -16.35
C ALA A 211 -14.16 -2.50 -17.77
N SER A 212 -14.49 -3.69 -18.25
CA SER A 212 -14.89 -3.95 -19.64
C SER A 212 -16.41 -4.00 -19.85
N ASP A 213 -17.21 -3.62 -18.86
CA ASP A 213 -18.67 -3.80 -18.89
C ASP A 213 -19.39 -2.57 -19.45
N GLU A 214 -20.22 -2.75 -20.48
CA GLU A 214 -20.96 -1.69 -21.20
C GLU A 214 -22.06 -1.03 -20.35
N LEU A 215 -22.45 -1.67 -19.23
CA LEU A 215 -23.59 -1.27 -18.40
C LEU A 215 -23.22 -0.48 -17.13
N THR A 216 -21.93 -0.35 -16.81
CA THR A 216 -21.48 0.34 -15.59
C THR A 216 -20.53 1.48 -15.92
N GLU A 217 -20.51 2.52 -15.08
CA GLU A 217 -19.49 3.57 -15.14
C GLU A 217 -18.10 2.94 -15.26
N SER A 218 -17.31 3.40 -16.24
CA SER A 218 -15.96 2.91 -16.47
C SER A 218 -15.17 3.00 -15.17
N ALA A 219 -14.79 1.85 -14.62
CA ALA A 219 -13.92 1.80 -13.44
C ALA A 219 -12.50 1.50 -13.88
N MET A 220 -11.54 2.30 -13.45
CA MET A 220 -10.12 2.03 -13.66
C MET A 220 -9.46 1.69 -12.33
N VAL A 221 -8.49 0.78 -12.36
CA VAL A 221 -7.73 0.32 -11.20
C VAL A 221 -6.26 0.16 -11.58
N ILE A 222 -5.36 0.43 -10.65
CA ILE A 222 -3.93 0.17 -10.80
C ILE A 222 -3.58 -1.04 -9.93
N SER A 223 -3.09 -2.11 -10.54
CA SER A 223 -2.53 -3.26 -9.84
C SER A 223 -1.04 -3.09 -9.63
N PHE A 224 -0.59 -3.47 -8.43
CA PHE A 224 0.81 -3.45 -8.01
C PHE A 224 1.25 -4.86 -7.62
N ASN A 225 2.30 -5.33 -8.27
CA ASN A 225 2.94 -6.63 -8.07
C ASN A 225 1.98 -7.83 -8.12
N ARG A 226 0.80 -7.69 -8.75
CA ARG A 226 -0.35 -8.64 -8.71
C ARG A 226 -0.95 -8.89 -7.33
N VAL A 227 -0.42 -8.30 -6.27
CA VAL A 227 -0.83 -8.57 -4.88
C VAL A 227 -1.88 -7.58 -4.40
N PHE A 228 -1.84 -6.33 -4.83
CA PHE A 228 -2.90 -5.39 -4.46
C PHE A 228 -3.29 -4.49 -5.62
N ALA A 229 -4.51 -3.98 -5.57
CA ALA A 229 -5.06 -3.07 -6.55
C ALA A 229 -5.69 -1.88 -5.83
N VAL A 230 -5.57 -0.70 -6.44
CA VAL A 230 -6.11 0.55 -5.94
C VAL A 230 -6.97 1.18 -7.03
N ASP A 231 -8.14 1.69 -6.68
CA ASP A 231 -8.97 2.46 -7.62
C ASP A 231 -8.18 3.63 -8.20
N TRP A 232 -8.46 3.96 -9.46
CA TRP A 232 -7.84 5.09 -10.12
C TRP A 232 -8.04 6.38 -9.33
N PRO A 233 -6.96 7.12 -8.99
CA PRO A 233 -7.05 8.22 -8.04
C PRO A 233 -7.62 9.51 -8.63
N PHE A 234 -7.66 9.64 -9.96
CA PHE A 234 -8.05 10.87 -10.65
C PHE A 234 -9.43 10.75 -11.30
N ASP A 235 -9.83 11.81 -12.00
CA ASP A 235 -11.00 11.77 -12.87
C ASP A 235 -10.78 10.73 -13.98
N LEU A 236 -11.89 10.19 -14.51
CA LEU A 236 -11.84 9.20 -15.56
C LEU A 236 -11.11 9.76 -16.80
N ILE A 237 -10.20 8.97 -17.34
CA ILE A 237 -9.51 9.29 -18.58
C ILE A 237 -10.53 9.13 -19.70
N THR A 238 -11.06 10.26 -20.18
CA THR A 238 -11.89 10.29 -21.38
C THR A 238 -10.94 10.23 -22.59
N GLY A 239 -10.87 9.08 -23.27
CA GLY A 239 -9.98 8.92 -24.44
C GLY A 239 -9.47 7.52 -24.75
N PHE A 240 -9.65 6.53 -23.87
CA PHE A 240 -9.41 5.11 -24.20
C PHE A 240 -10.58 4.46 -24.97
N THR A 241 -11.37 5.23 -25.72
CA THR A 241 -12.27 4.62 -26.70
C THR A 241 -11.41 3.91 -27.74
N ARG A 242 -11.49 2.58 -27.77
CA ARG A 242 -10.88 1.69 -28.76
C ARG A 242 -10.72 2.43 -30.10
N ARG A 243 -9.50 2.50 -30.63
CA ARG A 243 -9.40 2.40 -32.09
C ARG A 243 -9.95 1.03 -32.44
N VAL A 244 -11.20 1.02 -32.92
CA VAL A 244 -11.73 -0.08 -33.67
C VAL A 244 -11.01 0.00 -35.00
N ASP A 245 -9.91 -0.74 -35.11
CA ASP A 245 -9.37 -1.13 -36.42
C ASP A 245 -10.21 -2.33 -36.93
#